data_AF-A0A1G0SVL3-F1
#
_entry.id   AF-A0A1G0SVL3-F1
#
_cell.length_a   1.000
_cell.length_b   1.000
_cell.length_c   1.000
_cell.angle_alpha   90.00
_cell.angle_beta   90.00
_cell.angle_gamma   90.00
#
_symmetry.space_group_name_H-M   'P 1'
#
loop_
_entity.id
_entity.type
_entity.pdbx_description
1 polymer ?
#
loop_
_entity_poly.entity_id
_entity_poly.type
_entity_poly.pdbx_seq_one_letter_code
_entity_poly.pdbx_strand_id
1 'polypeptide(L)'
;MKNIEERKISFIGGGIIAEVFIMRLIESGFVFQKNIMVSDVKPERLDYLKEKYCIQVTSNNSESASFGDFVFLAVPPMQVKVVLSENCKDIRKDKILISLAAAIPIWLIDSVLCKEVAVVRVIPNTPSQIGKGVNPYCLGKYLTEQQSEDAEKLLELFGNAVEIEESQMNMATAITAVGPTYWFPAVKSLLDFAKAKGLDKELGYKLVVGTMQGTAELILKTMQDPDELKLQIGT
;
A
#
# COMPACT_ATOMS: atom_id res chain seq x y z
N MET A 1 0.33 -9.44 -25.17
CA MET A 1 0.51 -8.65 -23.93
C MET A 1 1.29 -9.51 -22.96
N LYS A 2 2.30 -8.99 -22.25
CA LYS A 2 3.04 -9.78 -21.26
C LYS A 2 2.07 -10.24 -20.17
N ASN A 3 2.14 -11.51 -19.76
CA ASN A 3 1.43 -11.98 -18.58
C ASN A 3 1.89 -11.13 -17.38
N ILE A 4 0.97 -10.83 -16.45
CA ILE A 4 1.26 -9.92 -15.35
C ILE A 4 2.44 -10.40 -14.48
N GLU A 5 2.64 -11.72 -14.40
CA GLU A 5 3.75 -12.40 -13.72
C GLU A 5 5.13 -12.17 -14.37
N GLU A 6 5.16 -11.81 -15.66
CA GLU A 6 6.38 -11.46 -16.40
C GLU A 6 6.72 -9.98 -16.31
N ARG A 7 5.85 -9.17 -15.71
CA ARG A 7 6.11 -7.75 -15.52
C ARG A 7 7.13 -7.53 -14.43
N LYS A 8 7.94 -6.49 -14.63
CA LYS A 8 8.93 -6.05 -13.65
C LYS A 8 8.30 -5.04 -12.71
N ILE A 9 8.55 -5.20 -11.42
CA ILE A 9 8.14 -4.25 -10.39
C ILE A 9 9.41 -3.66 -9.78
N SER A 10 9.46 -2.34 -9.67
CA SER A 10 10.56 -1.67 -9.00
C SER A 10 10.08 -0.72 -7.91
N PHE A 11 10.93 -0.52 -6.91
CA PHE A 11 10.70 0.40 -5.82
C PHE A 11 11.84 1.42 -5.76
N ILE A 12 11.49 2.68 -5.64
CA ILE A 12 12.40 3.76 -5.32
C ILE A 12 12.16 4.14 -3.86
N GLY A 13 13.13 3.83 -3.01
CA GLY A 13 12.97 3.79 -1.56
C GLY A 13 12.62 2.38 -1.10
N GLY A 14 13.46 1.80 -0.24
CA GLY A 14 13.30 0.47 0.32
C GLY A 14 12.75 0.48 1.75
N GLY A 15 12.06 1.54 2.17
CA GLY A 15 11.58 1.70 3.55
C GLY A 15 10.55 0.66 4.02
N ILE A 16 9.92 0.92 5.18
CA ILE A 16 8.96 0.00 5.81
C ILE A 16 7.78 -0.32 4.88
N ILE A 17 7.20 0.71 4.25
CA ILE A 17 6.06 0.53 3.34
C ILE A 17 6.46 -0.26 2.09
N ALA A 18 7.63 0.01 1.51
CA ALA A 18 8.12 -0.74 0.36
C ALA A 18 8.32 -2.23 0.71
N GLU A 19 8.90 -2.55 1.87
CA GLU A 19 9.05 -3.93 2.33
C GLU A 19 7.72 -4.65 2.50
N VAL A 20 6.71 -3.98 3.07
CA VAL A 20 5.35 -4.52 3.16
C VAL A 20 4.82 -4.91 1.78
N PHE A 21 5.03 -4.05 0.78
CA PHE A 21 4.58 -4.30 -0.58
C PHE A 21 5.34 -5.46 -1.23
N ILE A 22 6.67 -5.46 -1.10
CA ILE A 22 7.55 -6.53 -1.62
C ILE A 22 7.17 -7.88 -1.04
N MET A 23 7.02 -7.96 0.29
CA MET A 23 6.63 -9.19 0.97
C MET A 23 5.31 -9.72 0.42
N ARG A 24 4.28 -8.86 0.31
CA ARG A 24 2.97 -9.27 -0.17
C ARG A 24 2.96 -9.67 -1.65
N LEU A 25 3.74 -9.00 -2.50
CA LEU A 25 3.93 -9.38 -3.90
C LEU A 25 4.53 -10.78 -4.04
N ILE A 26 5.50 -11.12 -3.19
CA ILE A 26 6.13 -12.44 -3.17
C ILE A 26 5.16 -13.50 -2.63
N GLU A 27 4.52 -13.25 -1.50
CA GLU A 27 3.59 -14.19 -0.86
C GLU A 27 2.35 -14.49 -1.71
N SER A 28 1.86 -13.51 -2.47
CA SER A 28 0.74 -13.71 -3.39
C SER A 28 1.14 -14.51 -4.64
N GLY A 29 2.43 -14.73 -4.90
CA GLY A 29 2.92 -15.37 -6.12
C GLY A 29 2.71 -14.53 -7.39
N PHE A 30 2.34 -13.25 -7.24
CA PHE A 30 1.99 -12.38 -8.36
C PHE A 30 3.15 -12.11 -9.31
N VAL A 31 4.38 -12.13 -8.80
CA VAL A 31 5.60 -11.85 -9.56
C VAL A 31 6.77 -12.65 -8.99
N PHE A 32 7.65 -13.14 -9.87
CA PHE A 32 8.89 -13.80 -9.43
C PHE A 32 9.83 -12.80 -8.74
N GLN A 33 10.56 -13.24 -7.72
CA GLN A 33 11.52 -12.41 -6.98
C GLN A 33 12.55 -11.75 -7.90
N LYS A 34 12.99 -12.45 -8.95
CA LYS A 34 13.91 -11.91 -9.97
C LYS A 34 13.35 -10.72 -10.76
N ASN A 35 12.03 -10.54 -10.76
CA ASN A 35 11.34 -9.44 -11.42
C ASN A 35 11.05 -8.28 -10.45
N ILE A 36 11.58 -8.31 -9.23
CA ILE A 36 11.49 -7.23 -8.25
C ILE A 36 12.87 -6.58 -8.10
N MET A 37 12.91 -5.24 -8.18
CA MET A 37 14.11 -4.44 -7.89
C MET A 37 13.81 -3.35 -6.87
N VAL A 38 14.71 -3.09 -5.94
CA VAL A 38 14.60 -1.99 -4.98
C VAL A 38 15.82 -1.10 -5.04
N SER A 39 15.62 0.22 -5.05
CA SER A 39 16.68 1.17 -4.76
C SER A 39 16.51 1.85 -3.41
N ASP A 40 17.62 2.06 -2.72
CA ASP A 40 17.70 2.78 -1.45
C ASP A 40 19.09 3.40 -1.29
N VAL A 41 19.17 4.48 -0.54
CA VAL A 41 20.43 5.18 -0.24
C VAL A 41 21.24 4.48 0.85
N LYS A 42 20.61 3.59 1.63
CA LYS A 42 21.21 2.87 2.76
C LYS A 42 21.69 1.48 2.35
N PRO A 43 23.01 1.22 2.31
CA PRO A 43 23.55 -0.10 1.94
C PRO A 43 23.02 -1.23 2.84
N GLU A 44 22.95 -1.00 4.15
CA GLU A 44 22.45 -1.98 5.11
C GLU A 44 20.99 -2.39 4.84
N ARG A 45 20.21 -1.47 4.26
CA ARG A 45 18.83 -1.75 3.88
C ARG A 45 18.76 -2.61 2.62
N LEU A 46 19.62 -2.35 1.65
CA LEU A 46 19.72 -3.15 0.43
C LEU A 46 20.15 -4.58 0.74
N ASP A 47 21.18 -4.76 1.58
CA ASP A 47 21.67 -6.07 1.98
C ASP A 47 20.56 -6.89 2.68
N TYR A 48 19.87 -6.27 3.64
CA TYR A 48 18.74 -6.89 4.32
C TYR A 48 17.64 -7.34 3.35
N LEU A 49 17.23 -6.48 2.42
CA LEU A 49 16.15 -6.79 1.48
C LEU A 49 16.56 -7.90 0.50
N LYS A 50 17.82 -7.87 0.04
CA LYS A 50 18.38 -8.89 -0.85
C LYS A 50 18.45 -10.26 -0.15
N GLU A 51 18.97 -10.31 1.08
CA GLU A 51 19.10 -11.56 1.83
C GLU A 51 17.75 -12.15 2.23
N LYS A 52 16.84 -11.31 2.73
CA LYS A 52 15.54 -11.78 3.23
C LYS A 52 14.58 -12.21 2.13
N TYR A 53 14.55 -11.48 1.01
CA TYR A 53 13.54 -11.65 -0.04
C TYR A 53 14.10 -12.20 -1.35
N CYS A 54 15.42 -12.37 -1.49
CA CYS A 54 16.08 -12.84 -2.70
C CYS A 54 15.76 -12.01 -3.96
N ILE A 55 15.62 -10.70 -3.80
CA ILE A 55 15.29 -9.74 -4.86
C ILE A 55 16.52 -8.98 -5.38
N GLN A 56 16.37 -8.28 -6.51
CA GLN A 56 17.41 -7.38 -7.00
C GLN A 56 17.43 -6.08 -6.20
N VAL A 57 18.63 -5.53 -5.97
CA VAL A 57 18.82 -4.29 -5.24
C VAL A 57 19.87 -3.42 -5.94
N THR A 58 19.71 -2.10 -5.86
CA THR A 58 20.66 -1.13 -6.43
C THR A 58 20.72 0.13 -5.56
N SER A 59 21.84 0.84 -5.56
CA SER A 59 21.92 2.19 -4.97
C SER A 59 21.50 3.29 -5.96
N ASN A 60 21.16 2.93 -7.20
CA ASN A 60 20.82 3.86 -8.27
C ASN A 60 19.31 3.87 -8.55
N ASN A 61 18.64 4.95 -8.15
CA ASN A 61 17.21 5.14 -8.41
C ASN A 61 16.86 5.14 -9.90
N SER A 62 17.74 5.61 -10.78
CA SER A 62 17.50 5.64 -12.24
C SER A 62 17.50 4.24 -12.84
N GLU A 63 18.32 3.34 -12.29
CA GLU A 63 18.33 1.92 -12.65
C GLU A 63 17.01 1.25 -12.21
N SER A 64 16.56 1.49 -10.98
CA SER A 64 15.27 1.00 -10.47
C SER A 64 14.09 1.53 -11.30
N ALA A 65 14.06 2.83 -11.60
CA ALA A 65 13.05 3.43 -12.49
C ALA A 65 13.05 2.81 -13.89
N SER A 66 14.22 2.48 -14.43
CA SER A 66 14.38 1.87 -15.75
C SER A 66 14.01 0.39 -15.77
N PHE A 67 14.15 -0.32 -14.65
CA PHE A 67 13.85 -1.73 -14.52
C PHE A 67 12.35 -2.05 -14.54
N GLY A 68 11.55 -1.32 -13.74
CA GLY A 68 10.14 -1.65 -13.51
C GLY A 68 9.20 -1.26 -14.67
N ASP A 69 8.25 -2.13 -14.97
CA ASP A 69 7.03 -1.79 -15.71
C ASP A 69 6.04 -1.06 -14.77
N PHE A 70 5.96 -1.50 -13.51
CA PHE A 70 5.39 -0.75 -12.39
C PHE A 70 6.51 -0.20 -11.52
N VAL A 71 6.52 1.11 -11.32
CA VAL A 71 7.55 1.82 -10.54
C VAL A 71 6.89 2.43 -9.31
N PHE A 72 7.15 1.87 -8.13
CA PHE A 72 6.67 2.38 -6.86
C PHE A 72 7.59 3.49 -6.35
N LEU A 73 7.05 4.69 -6.17
CA LEU A 73 7.73 5.79 -5.49
C LEU A 73 7.41 5.72 -3.99
N ALA A 74 8.32 5.11 -3.22
CA ALA A 74 8.20 4.81 -1.80
C ALA A 74 9.19 5.61 -0.95
N VAL A 75 9.42 6.87 -1.33
CA VAL A 75 10.26 7.82 -0.58
C VAL A 75 9.40 8.78 0.26
N PRO A 76 9.96 9.41 1.31
CA PRO A 76 9.26 10.44 2.06
C PRO A 76 8.77 11.59 1.16
N PRO A 77 7.62 12.23 1.46
CA PRO A 77 7.04 13.29 0.63
C PRO A 77 8.01 14.41 0.26
N MET A 78 8.88 14.82 1.21
CA MET A 78 9.88 15.87 0.99
C MET A 78 10.94 15.52 -0.05
N GLN A 79 11.19 14.22 -0.30
CA GLN A 79 12.20 13.76 -1.25
C GLN A 79 11.65 13.54 -2.66
N VAL A 80 10.33 13.46 -2.83
CA VAL A 80 9.67 13.14 -4.11
C VAL A 80 10.15 14.02 -5.25
N LYS A 81 10.19 15.35 -5.06
CA LYS A 81 10.59 16.27 -6.14
C LYS A 81 12.02 16.00 -6.62
N VAL A 82 12.95 15.86 -5.68
CA VAL A 82 14.38 15.61 -5.98
C VAL A 82 14.54 14.29 -6.72
N VAL A 83 13.98 13.21 -6.17
CA VAL A 83 14.06 11.87 -6.73
C VAL A 83 13.45 11.79 -8.14
N LEU A 84 12.27 12.40 -8.34
CA LEU A 84 11.66 12.43 -9.67
C LEU A 84 12.53 13.23 -10.66
N SER A 85 13.01 14.41 -10.24
CA SER A 85 13.79 15.28 -11.10
C SER A 85 15.14 14.70 -11.48
N GLU A 86 15.79 13.91 -10.62
CA GLU A 86 17.14 13.39 -10.87
C GLU A 86 17.12 11.99 -11.49
N ASN A 87 16.12 11.16 -11.15
CA ASN A 87 16.17 9.73 -11.43
C ASN A 87 15.08 9.22 -12.37
N CYS A 88 14.01 10.00 -12.56
CA CYS A 88 12.83 9.53 -13.29
C CYS A 88 12.63 10.24 -14.64
N LYS A 89 13.61 11.04 -15.10
CA LYS A 89 13.50 11.79 -16.36
C LYS A 89 13.22 10.88 -17.55
N ASP A 90 13.72 9.65 -17.57
CA ASP A 90 13.61 8.72 -18.69
C ASP A 90 12.53 7.64 -18.51
N ILE A 91 11.61 7.84 -17.56
CA ILE A 91 10.41 6.99 -17.46
C ILE A 91 9.64 7.08 -18.77
N ARG A 92 9.43 5.91 -19.38
CA ARG A 92 8.70 5.73 -20.63
C ARG A 92 7.19 5.71 -20.35
N LYS A 93 6.40 6.13 -21.35
CA LYS A 93 4.93 6.22 -21.25
C LYS A 93 4.22 4.87 -21.04
N ASP A 94 4.88 3.76 -21.37
CA ASP A 94 4.35 2.41 -21.19
C ASP A 94 4.48 1.89 -19.75
N LYS A 95 5.19 2.61 -18.87
CA LYS A 95 5.33 2.29 -17.44
C LYS A 95 4.25 2.98 -16.62
N ILE A 96 3.93 2.38 -15.46
CA ILE A 96 3.00 2.94 -14.48
C ILE A 96 3.79 3.36 -13.25
N LEU A 97 3.79 4.65 -12.93
CA LEU A 97 4.39 5.22 -11.73
C LEU A 97 3.34 5.22 -10.60
N ILE A 98 3.58 4.45 -9.54
CA ILE A 98 2.69 4.33 -8.39
C ILE A 98 3.30 5.11 -7.22
N SER A 99 2.72 6.25 -6.88
CA SER A 99 3.16 7.07 -5.76
C SER A 99 2.53 6.62 -4.46
N LEU A 100 3.36 6.21 -3.49
CA LEU A 100 2.98 5.94 -2.11
C LEU A 100 3.16 7.17 -1.20
N ALA A 101 3.59 8.29 -1.77
CA ALA A 101 3.93 9.48 -1.01
C ALA A 101 2.68 10.24 -0.57
N ALA A 102 2.49 10.31 0.75
CA ALA A 102 1.38 11.04 1.36
C ALA A 102 1.38 12.52 0.95
N ALA A 103 0.19 13.07 0.70
CA ALA A 103 -0.04 14.48 0.38
C ALA A 103 0.72 15.03 -0.85
N ILE A 104 1.26 14.18 -1.72
CA ILE A 104 1.84 14.60 -3.01
C ILE A 104 0.79 14.41 -4.10
N PRO A 105 0.27 15.51 -4.67
CA PRO A 105 -0.74 15.42 -5.71
C PRO A 105 -0.14 15.03 -7.07
N ILE A 106 -0.96 14.42 -7.92
CA ILE A 106 -0.55 13.95 -9.26
C ILE A 106 -0.04 15.11 -10.11
N TRP A 107 -0.69 16.28 -10.06
CA TRP A 107 -0.24 17.46 -10.82
C TRP A 107 1.21 17.85 -10.49
N LEU A 108 1.65 17.64 -9.25
CA LEU A 108 3.02 17.95 -8.85
C LEU A 108 4.00 16.95 -9.46
N ILE A 109 3.66 15.66 -9.46
CA ILE A 109 4.44 14.60 -10.09
C ILE A 109 4.58 14.89 -11.60
N ASP A 110 3.46 15.17 -12.27
CA ASP A 110 3.42 15.54 -13.69
C ASP A 110 4.28 16.77 -13.98
N SER A 111 4.20 17.80 -13.12
CA SER A 111 4.95 19.05 -13.29
C SER A 111 6.47 18.86 -13.17
N VAL A 112 6.93 17.88 -12.37
CA VAL A 112 8.36 17.61 -12.18
C VAL A 112 8.90 16.74 -13.31
N LEU A 113 8.08 15.79 -13.79
CA LEU A 113 8.47 14.90 -14.89
C LEU A 113 8.41 15.58 -16.25
N CYS A 114 7.57 16.62 -16.41
CA CYS A 114 7.36 17.37 -17.66
C CYS A 114 7.00 16.46 -18.85
N LYS A 115 6.30 15.35 -18.59
CA LYS A 115 5.98 14.29 -19.56
C LYS A 115 4.61 13.68 -19.28
N GLU A 116 4.06 13.02 -20.29
CA GLU A 116 2.83 12.23 -20.17
C GLU A 116 3.17 10.87 -19.55
N VAL A 117 3.08 10.77 -18.23
CA VAL A 117 3.38 9.54 -17.48
C VAL A 117 2.08 9.01 -16.87
N ALA A 118 1.88 7.70 -16.97
CA ALA A 118 0.80 7.01 -16.27
C ALA A 118 1.10 7.02 -14.76
N VAL A 119 0.43 7.91 -14.01
CA VAL A 119 0.62 8.07 -12.56
C VAL A 119 -0.59 7.55 -11.80
N VAL A 120 -0.36 6.66 -10.85
CA VAL A 120 -1.35 6.24 -9.85
C VAL A 120 -0.90 6.77 -8.50
N ARG A 121 -1.79 7.43 -7.78
CA ARG A 121 -1.53 7.84 -6.40
C ARG A 121 -2.33 6.93 -5.49
N VAL A 122 -1.67 6.30 -4.53
CA VAL A 122 -2.31 5.41 -3.55
C VAL A 122 -1.68 5.63 -2.19
N ILE A 123 -2.49 5.60 -1.14
CA ILE A 123 -1.97 5.70 0.22
C ILE A 123 -2.40 4.45 1.00
N PRO A 124 -1.50 3.48 1.18
CA PRO A 124 -1.82 2.24 1.85
C PRO A 124 -1.90 2.39 3.36
N ASN A 125 -2.46 1.37 4.00
CA ASN A 125 -2.49 1.25 5.46
C ASN A 125 -1.85 -0.05 5.96
N THR A 126 -1.60 -0.17 7.26
CA THR A 126 -0.85 -1.31 7.82
C THR A 126 -1.47 -2.69 7.57
N PRO A 127 -2.80 -2.89 7.50
CA PRO A 127 -3.39 -4.19 7.11
C PRO A 127 -3.07 -4.64 5.67
N SER A 128 -2.53 -3.75 4.82
CA SER A 128 -2.09 -4.09 3.46
C SER A 128 -1.04 -5.19 3.43
N GLN A 129 -0.25 -5.31 4.50
CA GLN A 129 0.78 -6.35 4.65
C GLN A 129 0.22 -7.77 4.65
N ILE A 130 -1.06 -7.95 5.00
CA ILE A 130 -1.75 -9.24 4.98
C ILE A 130 -2.85 -9.30 3.90
N GLY A 131 -2.83 -8.38 2.93
CA GLY A 131 -3.85 -8.31 1.89
C GLY A 131 -5.25 -7.96 2.40
N LYS A 132 -5.34 -7.28 3.56
CA LYS A 132 -6.61 -6.82 4.16
C LYS A 132 -6.63 -5.31 4.33
N GLY A 133 -5.81 -4.60 3.56
CA GLY A 133 -5.79 -3.14 3.52
C GLY A 133 -7.06 -2.56 2.93
N VAL A 134 -7.23 -1.26 3.15
CA VAL A 134 -8.13 -0.42 2.37
C VAL A 134 -7.25 0.64 1.75
N ASN A 135 -7.16 0.61 0.43
CA ASN A 135 -6.20 1.38 -0.36
C ASN A 135 -6.96 2.33 -1.30
N PRO A 136 -7.34 3.52 -0.81
CA PRO A 136 -7.84 4.57 -1.67
C PRO A 136 -6.78 4.95 -2.69
N TYR A 137 -7.17 4.98 -3.96
CA TYR A 137 -6.29 5.38 -5.05
C TYR A 137 -7.01 6.31 -6.02
N CYS A 138 -6.22 7.09 -6.76
CA CYS A 138 -6.71 7.88 -7.86
C CYS A 138 -5.77 7.79 -9.06
N LEU A 139 -6.34 7.96 -10.25
CA LEU A 139 -5.66 7.81 -11.53
C LEU A 139 -5.28 9.17 -12.12
N GLY A 140 -4.08 9.24 -12.68
CA GLY A 140 -3.64 10.38 -13.48
C GLY A 140 -4.27 10.37 -14.88
N LYS A 141 -4.21 11.53 -15.55
CA LYS A 141 -4.86 11.72 -16.85
C LYS A 141 -4.27 10.94 -18.03
N TYR A 142 -3.07 10.38 -17.89
CA TYR A 142 -2.34 9.76 -19.00
C TYR A 142 -2.33 8.23 -18.96
N LEU A 143 -3.14 7.61 -18.09
CA LEU A 143 -3.32 6.17 -18.13
C LEU A 143 -4.21 5.77 -19.30
N THR A 144 -3.81 4.71 -20.00
CA THR A 144 -4.73 3.96 -20.86
C THR A 144 -5.66 3.10 -20.02
N GLU A 145 -6.81 2.70 -20.56
CA GLU A 145 -7.77 1.80 -19.91
C GLU A 145 -7.09 0.51 -19.41
N GLN A 146 -6.24 -0.10 -20.24
CA GLN A 146 -5.48 -1.28 -19.83
C GLN A 146 -4.53 -1.01 -18.66
N GLN A 147 -3.84 0.14 -18.64
CA GLN A 147 -2.95 0.50 -17.53
C GLN A 147 -3.73 0.74 -16.24
N SER A 148 -4.93 1.32 -16.33
CA SER A 148 -5.82 1.50 -15.18
C SER A 148 -6.24 0.15 -14.60
N GLU A 149 -6.71 -0.78 -15.43
CA GLU A 149 -7.06 -2.13 -14.99
C GLU A 149 -5.86 -2.89 -14.38
N ASP A 150 -4.69 -2.74 -15.00
CA ASP A 150 -3.46 -3.39 -14.53
C ASP A 150 -3.02 -2.84 -13.16
N ALA A 151 -3.18 -1.54 -12.95
CA ALA A 151 -2.91 -0.89 -11.67
C ALA A 151 -3.91 -1.34 -10.60
N GLU A 152 -5.20 -1.39 -10.92
CA GLU A 152 -6.24 -1.86 -9.99
C GLU A 152 -5.98 -3.30 -9.54
N LYS A 153 -5.78 -4.24 -10.48
CA LYS A 153 -5.45 -5.64 -10.18
C LYS A 153 -4.22 -5.79 -9.30
N LEU A 154 -3.21 -4.95 -9.50
CA LEU A 154 -2.02 -4.91 -8.65
C LEU A 154 -2.35 -4.41 -7.24
N LEU A 155 -3.16 -3.36 -7.12
CA LEU A 155 -3.55 -2.78 -5.83
C LEU A 155 -4.46 -3.72 -5.01
N GLU A 156 -5.29 -4.53 -5.66
CA GLU A 156 -6.16 -5.54 -5.02
C GLU A 156 -5.37 -6.60 -4.24
N LEU A 157 -4.10 -6.85 -4.59
CA LEU A 157 -3.24 -7.76 -3.82
C LEU A 157 -3.06 -7.31 -2.37
N PHE A 158 -3.17 -6.00 -2.13
CA PHE A 158 -2.98 -5.36 -0.84
C PHE A 158 -4.30 -5.17 -0.09
N GLY A 159 -5.43 -5.67 -0.61
CA GLY A 159 -6.75 -5.59 0.02
C GLY A 159 -7.75 -4.85 -0.87
N ASN A 160 -8.68 -4.12 -0.28
CA ASN A 160 -9.70 -3.39 -1.02
C ASN A 160 -9.08 -2.17 -1.71
N ALA A 161 -9.00 -2.19 -3.04
CA ALA A 161 -8.60 -1.04 -3.86
C ALA A 161 -9.84 -0.19 -4.14
N VAL A 162 -9.84 1.07 -3.70
CA VAL A 162 -11.01 1.95 -3.83
C VAL A 162 -10.63 3.16 -4.67
N GLU A 163 -11.11 3.22 -5.90
CA GLU A 163 -10.92 4.39 -6.75
C GLU A 163 -11.73 5.57 -6.21
N ILE A 164 -11.08 6.71 -6.03
CA ILE A 164 -11.69 7.96 -5.55
C ILE A 164 -11.16 9.15 -6.33
N GLU A 165 -11.88 10.27 -6.24
CA GLU A 165 -11.39 11.54 -6.77
C GLU A 165 -10.14 12.01 -6.00
N GLU A 166 -9.17 12.63 -6.68
CA GLU A 166 -7.95 13.09 -6.01
C GLU A 166 -8.26 14.09 -4.88
N SER A 167 -9.32 14.88 -5.04
CA SER A 167 -9.80 15.83 -4.02
C SER A 167 -10.20 15.14 -2.70
N GLN A 168 -10.57 13.87 -2.74
CA GLN A 168 -10.97 13.07 -1.59
C GLN A 168 -9.79 12.36 -0.92
N MET A 169 -8.61 12.29 -1.57
CA MET A 169 -7.46 11.51 -1.09
C MET A 169 -7.00 11.90 0.32
N ASN A 170 -7.00 13.19 0.66
CA ASN A 170 -6.56 13.65 1.99
C ASN A 170 -7.53 13.19 3.09
N MET A 171 -8.84 13.27 2.82
CA MET A 171 -9.87 12.78 3.73
C MET A 171 -9.81 11.26 3.86
N ALA A 172 -9.71 10.54 2.75
CA ALA A 172 -9.61 9.09 2.74
C ALA A 172 -8.36 8.62 3.51
N THR A 173 -7.21 9.29 3.32
CA THR A 173 -5.97 9.02 4.07
C THR A 173 -6.16 9.18 5.58
N ALA A 174 -6.84 10.25 6.01
CA ALA A 174 -7.11 10.48 7.42
C ALA A 174 -7.98 9.37 8.03
N ILE A 175 -8.85 8.74 7.23
CA ILE A 175 -9.70 7.63 7.68
C ILE A 175 -8.95 6.30 7.65
N THR A 176 -8.23 6.01 6.57
CA THR A 176 -7.71 4.65 6.30
C THR A 176 -6.26 4.45 6.72
N ALA A 177 -5.37 5.41 6.47
CA ALA A 177 -3.92 5.23 6.69
C ALA A 177 -3.58 5.22 8.18
N VAL A 178 -4.15 6.16 8.93
CA VAL A 178 -4.06 6.20 10.40
C VAL A 178 -5.19 5.42 11.08
N GLY A 179 -6.21 5.00 10.34
CA GLY A 179 -7.37 4.25 10.83
C GLY A 179 -7.08 3.12 11.82
N PRO A 180 -6.08 2.25 11.59
CA PRO A 180 -5.70 1.21 12.54
C PRO A 180 -5.42 1.72 13.97
N THR A 181 -4.90 2.95 14.09
CA THR A 181 -4.58 3.56 15.40
C THR A 181 -5.82 3.88 16.24
N TYR A 182 -7.00 4.00 15.62
CA TYR A 182 -8.26 4.21 16.34
C TYR A 182 -8.72 2.93 17.06
N TRP A 183 -8.41 1.77 16.49
CA TRP A 183 -8.85 0.47 17.02
C TRP A 183 -7.91 -0.11 18.07
N PHE A 184 -6.60 0.15 17.95
CA PHE A 184 -5.61 -0.41 18.86
C PHE A 184 -5.87 -0.12 20.35
N PRO A 185 -6.27 1.09 20.78
CA PRO A 185 -6.57 1.36 22.18
C PRO A 185 -7.75 0.52 22.69
N ALA A 186 -8.83 0.40 21.93
CA ALA A 186 -10.00 -0.38 22.31
C ALA A 186 -9.67 -1.87 22.47
N VAL A 187 -8.97 -2.45 21.48
CA VAL A 187 -8.51 -3.84 21.53
C VAL A 187 -7.57 -4.05 22.72
N LYS A 188 -6.62 -3.14 22.94
CA LYS A 188 -5.66 -3.23 24.04
C LYS A 188 -6.36 -3.21 25.40
N SER A 189 -7.31 -2.30 25.61
CA SER A 189 -8.07 -2.21 26.86
C SER A 189 -8.86 -3.48 27.16
N LEU A 190 -9.51 -4.07 26.15
CA LEU A 190 -10.26 -5.32 26.31
C LEU A 190 -9.33 -6.51 26.59
N LEU A 191 -8.16 -6.57 25.93
CA LEU A 191 -7.15 -7.60 26.19
C LEU A 191 -6.55 -7.48 27.60
N ASP A 192 -6.30 -6.26 28.07
CA ASP A 192 -5.82 -6.01 29.43
C ASP A 192 -6.84 -6.43 30.47
N PHE A 193 -8.13 -6.15 30.21
CA PHE A 193 -9.23 -6.63 31.05
C PHE A 193 -9.30 -8.16 31.07
N ALA A 194 -9.26 -8.81 29.91
CA ALA A 194 -9.24 -10.27 29.79
C ALA A 194 -8.10 -10.89 30.61
N LYS A 195 -6.89 -10.33 30.48
CA LYS A 195 -5.71 -10.75 31.26
C LYS A 195 -5.93 -10.54 32.77
N ALA A 196 -6.48 -9.40 33.18
CA ALA A 196 -6.77 -9.11 34.59
C ALA A 196 -7.83 -10.06 35.19
N LYS A 197 -8.67 -10.66 34.34
CA LYS A 197 -9.64 -11.71 34.72
C LYS A 197 -9.08 -13.14 34.61
N GLY A 198 -7.79 -13.29 34.36
CA GLY A 198 -7.11 -14.58 34.36
C GLY A 198 -7.24 -15.36 33.05
N LEU A 199 -7.73 -14.74 31.97
CA LEU A 199 -7.69 -15.38 30.66
C LEU A 199 -6.25 -15.40 30.13
N ASP A 200 -5.87 -16.52 29.55
CA ASP A 200 -4.59 -16.60 28.84
C ASP A 200 -4.61 -15.72 27.58
N LYS A 201 -3.41 -15.44 27.06
CA LYS A 201 -3.23 -14.54 25.92
C LYS A 201 -3.96 -15.03 24.68
N GLU A 202 -3.89 -16.33 24.37
CA GLU A 202 -4.46 -16.85 23.13
C GLU A 202 -5.99 -16.78 23.16
N LEU A 203 -6.61 -17.20 24.27
CA LEU A 203 -8.04 -17.10 24.47
C LEU A 203 -8.51 -15.65 24.47
N GLY A 204 -7.78 -14.74 25.15
CA GLY A 204 -8.10 -13.31 25.13
C GLY A 204 -8.12 -12.72 23.72
N TYR A 205 -7.14 -13.05 22.88
CA TYR A 205 -7.12 -12.61 21.48
C TYR A 205 -8.26 -13.20 20.66
N LYS A 206 -8.55 -14.50 20.80
CA LYS A 206 -9.68 -15.15 20.10
C LYS A 206 -11.00 -14.47 20.42
N LEU A 207 -11.25 -14.15 21.69
CA LEU A 207 -12.49 -13.48 22.11
C LEU A 207 -12.53 -12.02 21.65
N VAL A 208 -11.50 -11.23 21.93
CA VAL A 208 -11.53 -9.77 21.66
C VAL A 208 -11.39 -9.47 20.17
N VAL A 209 -10.33 -9.98 19.52
CA VAL A 209 -10.06 -9.69 18.11
C VAL A 209 -11.06 -10.42 17.21
N GLY A 210 -11.44 -11.65 17.56
CA GLY A 210 -12.48 -12.40 16.83
C GLY A 210 -13.84 -11.70 16.87
N THR A 211 -14.26 -11.16 18.03
CA THR A 211 -15.49 -10.35 18.12
C THR A 211 -15.38 -9.09 17.28
N MET A 212 -14.25 -8.35 17.37
CA MET A 212 -14.04 -7.16 16.55
C MET A 212 -14.13 -7.45 15.04
N GLN A 213 -13.50 -8.54 14.58
CA GLN A 213 -13.56 -8.96 13.19
C GLN A 213 -14.99 -9.28 12.75
N GLY A 214 -15.71 -10.09 13.54
CA GLY A 214 -17.10 -10.45 13.24
C GLY A 214 -18.03 -9.24 13.21
N THR A 215 -17.86 -8.29 14.13
CA THR A 215 -18.63 -7.04 14.16
C THR A 215 -18.36 -6.19 12.91
N ALA A 216 -17.10 -6.01 12.53
CA ALA A 216 -16.75 -5.26 11.33
C ALA A 216 -17.33 -5.91 10.05
N GLU A 217 -17.28 -7.23 9.96
CA GLU A 217 -17.83 -7.98 8.83
C GLU A 217 -19.36 -7.92 8.79
N LEU A 218 -20.04 -7.96 9.93
CA LEU A 218 -21.48 -7.78 10.03
C LEU A 218 -21.89 -6.41 9.50
N ILE A 219 -21.26 -5.32 9.98
CA ILE A 219 -21.53 -3.95 9.53
C ILE A 219 -21.35 -3.84 8.01
N LEU A 220 -20.25 -4.39 7.48
CA LEU A 220 -19.98 -4.33 6.04
C LEU A 220 -21.00 -5.11 5.21
N LYS A 221 -21.49 -6.26 5.69
CA LYS A 221 -22.45 -7.09 4.95
C LYS A 221 -23.88 -6.54 5.00
N THR A 222 -24.28 -5.99 6.14
CA THR A 222 -25.65 -5.49 6.31
C THR A 222 -25.80 -4.04 5.91
N MET A 223 -24.70 -3.27 5.93
CA MET A 223 -24.68 -1.81 5.74
C MET A 223 -25.66 -1.08 6.70
N GLN A 224 -25.98 -1.72 7.83
CA GLN A 224 -26.84 -1.14 8.86
C GLN A 224 -26.08 -0.11 9.69
N ASP A 225 -26.83 0.86 10.20
CA ASP A 225 -26.27 1.86 11.10
C ASP A 225 -25.76 1.18 12.41
N PRO A 226 -24.56 1.53 12.89
CA PRO A 226 -24.03 0.96 14.13
C PRO A 226 -24.94 1.13 15.35
N ASP A 227 -25.71 2.21 15.45
CA ASP A 227 -26.66 2.43 16.55
C ASP A 227 -27.85 1.47 16.46
N GLU A 228 -28.32 1.16 15.24
CA GLU A 228 -29.37 0.15 15.03
C GLU A 228 -28.89 -1.25 15.42
N LEU A 229 -27.67 -1.62 15.01
CA LEU A 229 -27.06 -2.90 15.38
C LEU A 229 -26.90 -3.01 16.91
N LYS A 230 -26.55 -1.91 17.58
CA LYS A 230 -26.44 -1.87 19.04
C LYS A 230 -27.80 -2.13 19.71
N LEU A 231 -28.88 -1.53 19.21
CA LEU A 231 -30.23 -1.75 19.77
C LEU A 231 -30.67 -3.21 19.72
N GLN A 232 -30.21 -3.97 18.72
CA GLN A 232 -30.53 -5.41 18.58
C GLN A 232 -29.89 -6.29 19.66
N ILE A 233 -28.82 -5.82 20.32
CA ILE A 233 -28.08 -6.57 21.36
C ILE A 233 -28.80 -6.46 22.72
N GLY A 234 -29.67 -5.45 22.89
CA GLY A 234 -30.50 -5.30 24.10
C GLY A 234 -29.76 -4.78 25.33
N THR A 235 -28.70 -3.99 25.14
CA THR A 235 -27.89 -3.38 26.22
C THR A 235 -28.19 -1.92 26.45
#